data_AF-A0A2U0RYC8-F1
#
_entry.id   AF-A0A2U0RYC8-F1
#
_cell.length_a   1.000
_cell.length_b   1.000
_cell.length_c   1.000
_cell.angle_alpha   90.00
_cell.angle_beta   90.00
_cell.angle_gamma   90.00
#
_symmetry.space_group_name_H-M   'P 1'
#
loop_
_entity.id
_entity.type
_entity.pdbx_description
1 polymer ?
#
loop_
_entity_poly.entity_id
_entity_poly.type
_entity_poly.pdbx_seq_one_letter_code
_entity_poly.pdbx_strand_id
1 'polypeptide(L)'
;MQHKKPYVPILLFVALLTIVETTVLFPRTNVLSVSAVETSNSVQAYWDTTCQNTVHSLDWGNNFAGQTQNFNIYLRNEGDSSIVLDLTTENWLPQTAEQTIKLSWDYNGYSIHKNQVKPIQLALSISPETTGVTNFSFDIIIGCKECTRDVYQVAGEQILDAPANTVYFIYTDPLFQNRAESTYDCTSGETIRNLCANTQHYGFNTAQHWLLPSGAINTTTIHNSTIALFGGKFANKVVNYYETVKELTPVKIKIDNNNLFFENRADAIIGELPLSIIDNPKYCEDMFTVMAFYDKVGDNAFFVMYGVGWKGTWASGIYFKEVISKNLNEYTNGYYVFHWLDENELDGIPQSHEIHQENAN
;
A
#
# COMPACT_ATOMS: atom_id res chain seq x y z
N MET A 1 -29.57 84.65 -40.77
CA MET A 1 -28.26 84.35 -41.40
C MET A 1 -27.69 83.10 -40.73
N GLN A 2 -27.28 82.15 -41.55
CA GLN A 2 -26.92 80.78 -41.20
C GLN A 2 -25.72 80.71 -40.25
N HIS A 3 -25.85 79.95 -39.15
CA HIS A 3 -24.70 79.37 -38.45
C HIS A 3 -24.88 77.86 -38.39
N LYS A 4 -24.03 77.16 -39.16
CA LYS A 4 -23.84 75.70 -39.11
C LYS A 4 -23.21 75.32 -37.76
N LYS A 5 -23.72 74.28 -37.12
CA LYS A 5 -22.95 73.38 -36.26
C LYS A 5 -23.28 71.92 -36.61
N PRO A 6 -22.31 71.00 -36.46
CA PRO A 6 -22.20 69.81 -37.29
C PRO A 6 -22.83 68.55 -36.68
N TYR A 7 -23.13 67.62 -37.57
CA TYR A 7 -23.55 66.25 -37.34
C TYR A 7 -22.57 65.46 -36.46
N VAL A 8 -23.09 64.74 -35.47
CA VAL A 8 -22.45 63.58 -34.84
C VAL A 8 -23.34 62.37 -35.14
N PRO A 9 -22.93 61.40 -35.96
CA PRO A 9 -23.62 60.13 -36.05
C PRO A 9 -23.13 59.19 -34.95
N ILE A 10 -24.08 58.74 -34.14
CA ILE A 10 -23.94 57.64 -33.19
C ILE A 10 -23.72 56.35 -34.00
N LEU A 11 -22.56 55.73 -33.87
CA LEU A 11 -22.29 54.37 -34.33
C LEU A 11 -22.26 53.45 -33.11
N LEU A 12 -23.40 52.82 -32.82
CA LEU A 12 -23.54 51.73 -31.87
C LEU A 12 -23.27 50.42 -32.63
N PHE A 13 -22.05 49.89 -32.49
CA PHE A 13 -21.71 48.55 -32.94
C PHE A 13 -22.25 47.54 -31.92
N VAL A 14 -23.41 46.93 -32.21
CA VAL A 14 -23.85 45.71 -31.53
C VAL A 14 -23.52 44.55 -32.45
N ALA A 15 -22.35 43.94 -32.25
CA ALA A 15 -21.99 42.67 -32.86
C ALA A 15 -22.74 41.56 -32.13
N LEU A 16 -23.82 41.07 -32.72
CA LEU A 16 -24.53 39.88 -32.26
C LEU A 16 -23.72 38.65 -32.70
N LEU A 17 -22.82 38.16 -31.85
CA LEU A 17 -22.20 36.85 -32.03
C LEU A 17 -23.24 35.77 -31.67
N THR A 18 -23.86 35.17 -32.68
CA THR A 18 -24.58 33.91 -32.50
C THR A 18 -23.53 32.80 -32.39
N ILE A 19 -23.22 32.38 -31.17
CA ILE A 19 -22.55 31.11 -30.92
C ILE A 19 -23.57 30.04 -31.33
N VAL A 20 -23.38 29.46 -32.52
CA VAL A 20 -24.03 28.19 -32.85
C VAL A 20 -23.27 27.15 -32.05
N GLU A 21 -23.79 26.77 -30.89
CA GLU A 21 -23.39 25.52 -30.25
C GLU A 21 -23.79 24.41 -31.21
N THR A 22 -22.81 23.93 -32.00
CA THR A 22 -22.95 22.68 -32.73
C THR A 22 -22.97 21.58 -31.69
N THR A 23 -24.17 21.25 -31.21
CA THR A 23 -24.41 19.97 -30.57
C THR A 23 -24.13 18.93 -31.64
N VAL A 24 -22.92 18.37 -31.63
CA VAL A 24 -22.60 17.19 -32.42
C VAL A 24 -23.53 16.09 -31.91
N LEU A 25 -24.61 15.87 -32.64
CA LEU A 25 -25.53 14.77 -32.44
C LEU A 25 -24.80 13.50 -32.86
N PHE A 26 -23.99 12.95 -31.96
CA PHE A 26 -23.58 11.56 -32.08
C PHE A 26 -24.84 10.70 -32.01
N PRO A 27 -25.04 9.73 -32.92
CA PRO A 27 -26.13 8.78 -32.79
C PRO A 27 -26.02 8.10 -31.42
N ARG A 28 -27.00 8.37 -30.54
CA ARG A 28 -27.11 7.69 -29.24
C ARG A 28 -27.51 6.25 -29.50
N THR A 29 -26.50 5.39 -29.64
CA THR A 29 -26.71 3.94 -29.62
C THR A 29 -26.76 3.52 -28.16
N ASN A 30 -27.84 2.86 -27.77
CA ASN A 30 -27.94 2.29 -26.44
C ASN A 30 -26.91 1.17 -26.32
N VAL A 31 -26.06 1.24 -25.30
CA VAL A 31 -25.09 0.19 -24.98
C VAL A 31 -25.66 -0.63 -23.83
N LEU A 32 -26.13 -1.85 -24.12
CA LEU A 32 -26.64 -2.81 -23.13
C LEU A 32 -25.47 -3.54 -22.48
N SER A 33 -25.38 -3.52 -21.13
CA SER A 33 -24.14 -3.96 -20.49
C SER A 33 -24.29 -4.50 -19.08
N VAL A 34 -23.57 -5.59 -18.80
CA VAL A 34 -23.59 -6.28 -17.50
C VAL A 34 -22.15 -6.55 -17.06
N SER A 35 -21.88 -6.46 -15.78
CA SER A 35 -20.64 -6.94 -15.19
C SER A 35 -20.90 -8.06 -14.19
N ALA A 36 -20.06 -9.09 -14.17
CA ALA A 36 -19.99 -9.99 -13.02
C ALA A 36 -19.25 -9.30 -11.86
N VAL A 37 -19.60 -9.64 -10.63
CA VAL A 37 -18.91 -9.15 -9.43
C VAL A 37 -18.33 -10.34 -8.68
N GLU A 38 -17.01 -10.37 -8.57
CA GLU A 38 -16.28 -11.38 -7.85
C GLU A 38 -15.54 -10.75 -6.67
N THR A 39 -15.55 -11.45 -5.53
CA THR A 39 -14.89 -10.98 -4.31
C THR A 39 -13.92 -12.02 -3.77
N SER A 40 -12.79 -11.57 -3.23
CA SER A 40 -11.85 -12.47 -2.52
C SER A 40 -12.45 -13.00 -1.22
N ASN A 41 -11.93 -14.12 -0.68
CA ASN A 41 -12.49 -14.81 0.49
C ASN A 41 -12.70 -13.93 1.75
N SER A 42 -11.98 -12.82 1.90
CA SER A 42 -12.06 -11.95 3.08
C SER A 42 -13.02 -10.76 2.92
N VAL A 43 -13.65 -10.58 1.77
CA VAL A 43 -14.61 -9.49 1.51
C VAL A 43 -15.81 -10.02 0.74
N GLN A 44 -16.99 -9.48 1.03
CA GLN A 44 -18.18 -9.76 0.24
C GLN A 44 -18.92 -8.45 -0.07
N ALA A 45 -19.42 -8.38 -1.31
CA ALA A 45 -20.25 -7.27 -1.78
C ALA A 45 -21.74 -7.60 -1.59
N TYR A 46 -22.49 -6.60 -1.11
CA TYR A 46 -23.91 -6.68 -0.79
C TYR A 46 -24.71 -5.50 -1.35
N TRP A 47 -25.98 -5.74 -1.61
CA TRP A 47 -26.95 -4.72 -2.04
C TRP A 47 -27.49 -3.87 -0.88
N ASP A 48 -27.36 -4.37 0.35
CA ASP A 48 -28.00 -3.79 1.52
C ASP A 48 -27.06 -3.72 2.72
N THR A 49 -27.35 -2.79 3.64
CA THR A 49 -26.56 -2.58 4.87
C THR A 49 -26.64 -3.77 5.84
N THR A 50 -27.66 -4.61 5.73
CA THR A 50 -27.81 -5.81 6.57
C THR A 50 -26.97 -6.99 6.09
N CYS A 51 -26.33 -6.84 4.92
CA CYS A 51 -25.47 -7.84 4.29
C CYS A 51 -26.17 -9.19 4.10
N GLN A 52 -27.42 -9.16 3.63
CA GLN A 52 -28.20 -10.38 3.37
C GLN A 52 -28.27 -10.73 1.88
N ASN A 53 -28.20 -9.74 1.00
CA ASN A 53 -28.29 -9.94 -0.45
C ASN A 53 -26.95 -9.65 -1.12
N THR A 54 -26.26 -10.71 -1.55
CA THR A 54 -24.97 -10.63 -2.22
C THR A 54 -25.08 -10.04 -3.62
N VAL A 55 -24.07 -9.26 -4.02
CA VAL A 55 -23.92 -8.75 -5.38
C VAL A 55 -23.15 -9.78 -6.19
N HIS A 56 -23.78 -10.35 -7.21
CA HIS A 56 -23.14 -11.26 -8.17
C HIS A 56 -22.95 -10.63 -9.54
N SER A 57 -23.75 -9.61 -9.86
CA SER A 57 -23.68 -8.91 -11.15
C SER A 57 -24.27 -7.51 -11.03
N LEU A 58 -23.76 -6.59 -11.85
CA LEU A 58 -24.31 -5.24 -12.04
C LEU A 58 -24.87 -5.12 -13.45
N ASP A 59 -26.14 -4.75 -13.58
CA ASP A 59 -26.72 -4.32 -14.85
C ASP A 59 -26.57 -2.80 -14.95
N TRP A 60 -25.68 -2.34 -15.84
CA TRP A 60 -25.42 -0.92 -16.03
C TRP A 60 -26.52 -0.23 -16.85
N GLY A 61 -27.50 -0.98 -17.36
CA GLY A 61 -28.60 -0.49 -18.16
C GLY A 61 -28.17 0.05 -19.52
N ASN A 62 -28.97 0.96 -20.07
CA ASN A 62 -28.68 1.63 -21.32
C ASN A 62 -27.74 2.80 -21.10
N ASN A 63 -26.54 2.70 -21.65
CA ASN A 63 -25.55 3.77 -21.57
C ASN A 63 -25.26 4.40 -22.94
N PHE A 64 -24.75 5.62 -22.95
CA PHE A 64 -24.31 6.32 -24.17
C PHE A 64 -22.90 6.93 -24.00
N ALA A 65 -22.24 7.19 -25.13
CA ALA A 65 -20.90 7.80 -25.14
C ALA A 65 -20.90 9.16 -24.40
N GLY A 66 -19.92 9.34 -23.51
CA GLY A 66 -19.80 10.51 -22.64
C GLY A 66 -20.59 10.44 -21.34
N GLN A 67 -21.31 9.35 -21.07
CA GLN A 67 -22.05 9.16 -19.81
C GLN A 67 -21.15 8.58 -18.71
N THR A 68 -21.44 8.98 -17.47
CA THR A 68 -21.03 8.25 -16.27
C THR A 68 -22.28 7.73 -15.55
N GLN A 69 -22.26 6.44 -15.19
CA GLN A 69 -23.33 5.76 -14.46
C GLN A 69 -22.79 5.29 -13.10
N ASN A 70 -23.55 5.53 -12.04
CA ASN A 70 -23.16 5.20 -10.67
C ASN A 70 -24.01 4.07 -10.10
N PHE A 71 -23.40 3.20 -9.29
CA PHE A 71 -24.04 2.12 -8.54
C PHE A 71 -23.52 2.10 -7.10
N ASN A 72 -24.41 2.03 -6.13
CA ASN A 72 -24.03 1.91 -4.72
C ASN A 72 -24.09 0.44 -4.29
N ILE A 73 -23.04 -0.02 -3.62
CA ILE A 73 -22.93 -1.34 -3.00
C ILE A 73 -22.41 -1.19 -1.57
N TYR A 74 -22.48 -2.26 -0.79
CA TYR A 74 -21.92 -2.35 0.56
C TYR A 74 -20.88 -3.46 0.58
N LEU A 75 -19.67 -3.13 1.02
CA LEU A 75 -18.59 -4.10 1.18
C LEU A 75 -18.45 -4.41 2.67
N ARG A 76 -18.55 -5.69 3.03
CA ARG A 76 -18.27 -6.14 4.39
C ARG A 76 -17.02 -7.01 4.39
N ASN A 77 -16.19 -6.78 5.40
CA ASN A 77 -15.07 -7.65 5.68
C ASN A 77 -15.58 -8.93 6.36
N GLU A 78 -15.53 -10.03 5.61
CA GLU A 78 -15.89 -11.38 6.07
C GLU A 78 -14.69 -12.10 6.72
N GLY A 79 -13.49 -11.56 6.58
CA GLY A 79 -12.28 -12.13 7.15
C GLY A 79 -12.17 -11.91 8.65
N ASP A 80 -11.22 -12.60 9.25
CA ASP A 80 -10.90 -12.43 10.67
C ASP A 80 -10.02 -11.20 10.94
N SER A 81 -9.73 -10.41 9.92
CA SER A 81 -8.70 -9.37 9.96
C SER A 81 -9.05 -8.08 9.28
N SER A 82 -8.55 -6.93 9.74
CA SER A 82 -8.73 -5.65 9.04
C SER A 82 -8.13 -5.70 7.63
N ILE A 83 -8.92 -5.32 6.62
CA ILE A 83 -8.54 -5.40 5.20
C ILE A 83 -8.48 -4.01 4.57
N VAL A 84 -7.59 -3.84 3.59
CA VAL A 84 -7.64 -2.72 2.63
C VAL A 84 -8.06 -3.31 1.30
N LEU A 85 -9.04 -2.70 0.64
CA LEU A 85 -9.58 -3.24 -0.60
C LEU A 85 -8.85 -2.74 -1.84
N ASP A 86 -8.96 -3.50 -2.92
CA ASP A 86 -8.55 -3.13 -4.26
C ASP A 86 -9.61 -3.52 -5.28
N LEU A 87 -9.64 -2.81 -6.40
CA LEU A 87 -10.60 -3.02 -7.48
C LEU A 87 -9.85 -3.14 -8.80
N THR A 88 -10.10 -4.23 -9.51
CA THR A 88 -9.61 -4.45 -10.86
C THR A 88 -10.75 -4.89 -11.78
N THR A 89 -10.52 -4.79 -13.09
CA THR A 89 -11.48 -5.23 -14.10
C THR A 89 -10.80 -6.18 -15.08
N GLU A 90 -11.48 -7.23 -15.48
CA GLU A 90 -10.94 -8.21 -16.43
C GLU A 90 -12.02 -8.77 -17.36
N ASN A 91 -11.63 -9.66 -18.28
CA ASN A 91 -12.55 -10.37 -19.18
C ASN A 91 -13.48 -9.45 -20.00
N TRP A 92 -12.97 -8.30 -20.43
CA TRP A 92 -13.70 -7.34 -21.25
C TRP A 92 -14.12 -7.94 -22.60
N LEU A 93 -15.41 -7.84 -22.91
CA LEU A 93 -16.01 -8.24 -24.18
C LEU A 93 -16.93 -7.12 -24.69
N PRO A 94 -16.67 -6.52 -25.86
CA PRO A 94 -15.44 -6.70 -26.65
C PRO A 94 -14.22 -6.14 -25.92
N GLN A 95 -13.03 -6.71 -26.15
CA GLN A 95 -11.80 -6.26 -25.49
C GLN A 95 -11.47 -4.79 -25.78
N THR A 96 -11.90 -4.26 -26.92
CA THR A 96 -11.73 -2.83 -27.27
C THR A 96 -12.48 -1.89 -26.33
N ALA A 97 -13.48 -2.37 -25.59
CA ALA A 97 -14.24 -1.56 -24.63
C ALA A 97 -13.37 -1.06 -23.46
N GLU A 98 -12.39 -1.85 -23.02
CA GLU A 98 -11.47 -1.50 -21.92
C GLU A 98 -10.68 -0.21 -22.20
N GLN A 99 -10.46 0.11 -23.48
CA GLN A 99 -9.70 1.29 -23.88
C GLN A 99 -10.49 2.60 -23.70
N THR A 100 -11.82 2.53 -23.76
CA THR A 100 -12.68 3.73 -23.78
C THR A 100 -13.70 3.75 -22.64
N ILE A 101 -13.85 2.66 -21.90
CA ILE A 101 -14.76 2.53 -20.76
C ILE A 101 -13.95 2.27 -19.50
N LYS A 102 -14.22 3.02 -18.43
CA LYS A 102 -13.47 2.94 -17.16
C LYS A 102 -14.42 2.72 -15.99
N LEU A 103 -14.09 1.77 -15.14
CA LEU A 103 -14.72 1.63 -13.82
C LEU A 103 -13.84 2.31 -12.77
N SER A 104 -14.48 3.04 -11.87
CA SER A 104 -13.87 3.65 -10.69
C SER A 104 -14.77 3.46 -9.48
N TRP A 105 -14.26 3.81 -8.31
CA TRP A 105 -14.99 3.74 -7.04
C TRP A 105 -14.57 4.86 -6.09
N ASP A 106 -15.38 5.13 -5.09
CA ASP A 106 -15.11 6.16 -4.06
C ASP A 106 -14.39 5.64 -2.81
N TYR A 107 -13.89 4.40 -2.84
CA TYR A 107 -13.11 3.84 -1.75
C TYR A 107 -11.78 4.60 -1.58
N ASN A 108 -11.55 5.08 -0.36
CA ASN A 108 -10.43 5.96 -0.02
C ASN A 108 -9.20 5.23 0.55
N GLY A 109 -9.21 3.89 0.54
CA GLY A 109 -8.07 3.09 0.96
C GLY A 109 -7.91 2.89 2.47
N TYR A 110 -8.86 3.34 3.30
CA TYR A 110 -8.80 3.08 4.74
C TYR A 110 -9.15 1.63 5.09
N SER A 111 -8.50 1.09 6.12
CA SER A 111 -8.80 -0.25 6.61
C SER A 111 -10.28 -0.43 6.94
N ILE A 112 -10.83 -1.58 6.58
CA ILE A 112 -12.15 -2.06 6.98
C ILE A 112 -11.93 -3.16 8.01
N HIS A 113 -12.29 -2.90 9.27
CA HIS A 113 -12.15 -3.87 10.35
C HIS A 113 -13.07 -5.07 10.16
N LYS A 114 -12.81 -6.16 10.89
CA LYS A 114 -13.66 -7.36 10.88
C LYS A 114 -15.13 -6.99 11.08
N ASN A 115 -16.02 -7.54 10.25
CA ASN A 115 -17.47 -7.29 10.23
C ASN A 115 -17.88 -5.83 9.95
N GLN A 116 -16.95 -4.91 9.71
CA GLN A 116 -17.29 -3.54 9.35
C GLN A 116 -17.88 -3.51 7.94
N VAL A 117 -18.99 -2.79 7.80
CA VAL A 117 -19.66 -2.56 6.52
C VAL A 117 -19.30 -1.18 6.02
N LYS A 118 -18.83 -1.09 4.78
CA LYS A 118 -18.47 0.15 4.10
C LYS A 118 -19.38 0.37 2.89
N PRO A 119 -20.18 1.46 2.84
CA PRO A 119 -20.86 1.85 1.62
C PRO A 119 -19.85 2.35 0.59
N ILE A 120 -19.98 1.90 -0.65
CA ILE A 120 -19.12 2.25 -1.78
C ILE A 120 -19.98 2.61 -2.99
N GLN A 121 -19.60 3.65 -3.70
CA GLN A 121 -20.13 4.00 -5.00
C GLN A 121 -19.15 3.60 -6.09
N LEU A 122 -19.59 2.68 -6.96
CA LEU A 122 -18.94 2.37 -8.23
C LEU A 122 -19.43 3.35 -9.30
N ALA A 123 -18.53 3.82 -10.14
CA ALA A 123 -18.80 4.75 -11.22
C ALA A 123 -18.20 4.25 -12.54
N LEU A 124 -19.05 3.90 -13.49
CA LEU A 124 -18.69 3.49 -14.84
C LEU A 124 -18.74 4.70 -15.78
N SER A 125 -17.62 5.06 -16.38
CA SER A 125 -17.49 6.20 -17.30
C SER A 125 -17.18 5.73 -18.71
N ILE A 126 -18.01 6.13 -19.67
CA ILE A 126 -17.85 5.80 -21.10
C ILE A 126 -17.34 7.04 -21.81
N SER A 127 -16.16 6.94 -22.43
CA SER A 127 -15.56 8.02 -23.20
C SER A 127 -16.49 8.49 -24.32
N PRO A 128 -16.58 9.81 -24.58
CA PRO A 128 -17.25 10.35 -25.78
C PRO A 128 -16.69 9.79 -27.10
N GLU A 129 -15.45 9.31 -27.09
CA GLU A 129 -14.76 8.74 -28.27
C GLU A 129 -15.12 7.26 -28.53
N THR A 130 -15.94 6.66 -27.66
CA THR A 130 -16.37 5.27 -27.82
C THR A 130 -17.19 5.11 -29.10
N THR A 131 -16.68 4.33 -30.04
CA THR A 131 -17.35 4.02 -31.32
C THR A 131 -17.35 2.52 -31.57
N GLY A 132 -18.40 2.00 -32.20
CA GLY A 132 -18.51 0.58 -32.56
C GLY A 132 -18.81 -0.40 -31.42
N VAL A 133 -18.90 0.07 -30.16
CA VAL A 133 -19.31 -0.75 -29.00
C VAL A 133 -20.81 -0.58 -28.76
N THR A 134 -21.59 -1.61 -29.08
CA THR A 134 -23.07 -1.63 -28.91
C THR A 134 -23.52 -2.38 -27.67
N ASN A 135 -22.64 -3.19 -27.08
CA ASN A 135 -22.79 -3.87 -25.81
C ASN A 135 -21.41 -4.12 -25.22
N PHE A 136 -21.31 -4.22 -23.90
CA PHE A 136 -20.10 -4.73 -23.26
C PHE A 136 -20.41 -5.58 -22.03
N SER A 137 -19.47 -6.44 -21.69
CA SER A 137 -19.39 -7.11 -20.40
C SER A 137 -17.95 -7.17 -19.92
N PHE A 138 -17.77 -7.28 -18.61
CA PHE A 138 -16.47 -7.44 -17.97
C PHE A 138 -16.68 -7.89 -16.53
N ASP A 139 -15.64 -8.38 -15.89
CA ASP A 139 -15.68 -8.83 -14.51
C ASP A 139 -15.10 -7.74 -13.60
N ILE A 140 -15.77 -7.49 -12.47
CA ILE A 140 -15.32 -6.59 -11.41
C ILE A 140 -14.75 -7.47 -10.31
N ILE A 141 -13.44 -7.36 -10.10
CA ILE A 141 -12.76 -8.12 -9.05
C ILE A 141 -12.49 -7.17 -7.88
N ILE A 142 -13.20 -7.40 -6.77
CA ILE A 142 -13.01 -6.68 -5.52
C ILE A 142 -12.24 -7.58 -4.56
N GLY A 143 -10.94 -7.32 -4.46
CA GLY A 143 -10.03 -8.09 -3.64
C GLY A 143 -9.61 -7.34 -2.39
N CYS A 144 -8.95 -8.05 -1.49
CA CYS A 144 -8.00 -7.38 -0.61
C CYS A 144 -6.83 -6.89 -1.47
N LYS A 145 -6.40 -5.66 -1.22
CA LYS A 145 -5.17 -5.14 -1.81
C LYS A 145 -4.05 -6.07 -1.35
N GLU A 146 -3.51 -6.85 -2.29
CA GLU A 146 -2.30 -7.64 -2.09
C GLU A 146 -1.12 -6.69 -1.87
N CYS A 147 -1.08 -6.12 -0.68
CA CYS A 147 0.04 -5.36 -0.20
C CYS A 147 1.02 -6.30 0.45
N THR A 148 0.63 -7.48 0.94
CA THR A 148 1.57 -8.44 1.49
C THR A 148 2.37 -9.10 0.35
N ARG A 149 3.67 -9.28 0.56
CA ARG A 149 4.56 -9.99 -0.37
C ARG A 149 5.30 -11.06 0.40
N ASP A 150 5.56 -12.19 -0.25
CA ASP A 150 6.33 -13.26 0.36
C ASP A 150 7.73 -12.75 0.70
N VAL A 151 8.15 -12.93 1.96
CA VAL A 151 9.50 -12.55 2.41
C VAL A 151 10.55 -13.24 1.54
N TYR A 152 10.33 -14.51 1.18
CA TYR A 152 11.13 -15.26 0.22
C TYR A 152 11.36 -14.48 -1.07
N GLN A 153 10.29 -14.08 -1.75
CA GLN A 153 10.36 -13.45 -3.06
C GLN A 153 11.09 -12.11 -2.99
N VAL A 154 10.73 -11.26 -2.02
CA VAL A 154 11.34 -9.92 -1.92
C VAL A 154 12.78 -10.01 -1.45
N ALA A 155 13.07 -10.79 -0.40
CA ALA A 155 14.41 -10.88 0.15
C ALA A 155 15.38 -11.62 -0.79
N GLY A 156 14.97 -12.77 -1.33
CA GLY A 156 15.81 -13.56 -2.23
C GLY A 156 15.99 -12.88 -3.57
N GLU A 157 14.90 -12.74 -4.32
CA GLU A 157 14.95 -12.35 -5.73
C GLU A 157 15.14 -10.84 -5.92
N GLN A 158 14.55 -10.03 -5.03
CA GLN A 158 14.49 -8.58 -5.19
C GLN A 158 15.43 -7.80 -4.26
N ILE A 159 16.19 -8.48 -3.39
CA ILE A 159 17.25 -7.88 -2.56
C ILE A 159 18.58 -8.58 -2.78
N LEU A 160 18.69 -9.87 -2.45
CA LEU A 160 19.98 -10.58 -2.51
C LEU A 160 20.43 -10.73 -3.97
N ASP A 161 19.56 -11.21 -4.85
CA ASP A 161 19.86 -11.44 -6.26
C ASP A 161 19.47 -10.27 -7.18
N ALA A 162 19.11 -9.12 -6.58
CA ALA A 162 18.64 -7.96 -7.32
C ALA A 162 19.68 -7.43 -8.33
N PRO A 163 19.27 -6.96 -9.52
CA PRO A 163 20.14 -6.22 -10.42
C PRO A 163 20.77 -5.00 -9.74
N ALA A 164 21.92 -4.54 -10.23
CA ALA A 164 22.58 -3.37 -9.66
C ALA A 164 21.68 -2.13 -9.71
N ASN A 165 21.67 -1.35 -8.63
CA ASN A 165 20.97 -0.07 -8.52
C ASN A 165 19.43 -0.17 -8.61
N THR A 166 18.82 -1.28 -8.19
CA THR A 166 17.35 -1.44 -8.14
C THR A 166 16.79 -1.46 -6.72
N VAL A 167 17.65 -1.58 -5.71
CA VAL A 167 17.29 -1.61 -4.29
C VAL A 167 17.75 -0.33 -3.60
N TYR A 168 16.90 0.22 -2.74
CA TYR A 168 17.17 1.38 -1.92
C TYR A 168 17.19 0.99 -0.44
N PHE A 169 18.37 0.97 0.16
CA PHE A 169 18.53 0.84 1.61
C PHE A 169 18.39 2.21 2.26
N ILE A 170 17.31 2.42 3.02
CA ILE A 170 17.01 3.72 3.63
C ILE A 170 17.13 3.62 5.15
N TYR A 171 18.17 4.27 5.68
CA TYR A 171 18.49 4.30 7.09
C TYR A 171 17.96 5.56 7.78
N THR A 172 17.84 5.51 9.10
CA THR A 172 17.58 6.72 9.90
C THR A 172 18.79 7.64 9.85
N ASP A 173 18.58 8.93 9.59
CA ASP A 173 19.64 9.93 9.62
C ASP A 173 20.17 10.16 11.05
N PRO A 174 21.47 9.95 11.32
CA PRO A 174 22.09 10.19 12.63
C PRO A 174 21.88 11.61 13.18
N LEU A 175 21.67 12.61 12.32
CA LEU A 175 21.38 13.99 12.74
C LEU A 175 20.10 14.11 13.58
N PHE A 176 19.18 13.15 13.45
CA PHE A 176 17.89 13.14 14.14
C PHE A 176 17.78 12.00 15.15
N GLN A 177 18.86 11.23 15.36
CA GLN A 177 18.91 10.19 16.38
C GLN A 177 19.18 10.80 17.76
N ASN A 178 18.40 10.37 18.74
CA ASN A 178 18.55 10.78 20.14
C ASN A 178 19.16 9.68 21.04
N ARG A 179 19.48 8.52 20.45
CA ARG A 179 20.05 7.34 21.11
C ARG A 179 21.17 6.77 20.25
N ALA A 180 22.34 6.54 20.85
CA ALA A 180 23.49 5.99 20.12
C ALA A 180 23.21 4.56 19.62
N GLU A 181 22.37 3.83 20.35
CA GLU A 181 21.96 2.46 20.07
C GLU A 181 21.11 2.36 18.78
N SER A 182 20.53 3.45 18.28
CA SER A 182 19.84 3.46 16.98
C SER A 182 20.78 3.20 15.79
N THR A 183 22.10 3.22 16.00
CA THR A 183 23.07 2.77 14.99
C THR A 183 22.98 1.28 14.68
N TYR A 184 22.44 0.46 15.60
CA TYR A 184 22.21 -0.98 15.35
C TYR A 184 21.16 -1.23 14.26
N ASP A 185 20.25 -0.28 14.01
CA ASP A 185 19.36 -0.34 12.85
C ASP A 185 20.17 -0.29 11.54
N CYS A 186 21.17 0.59 11.46
CA CYS A 186 22.07 0.68 10.31
C CYS A 186 22.96 -0.57 10.22
N THR A 187 23.50 -1.05 11.35
CA THR A 187 24.31 -2.28 11.38
C THR A 187 23.55 -3.48 10.86
N SER A 188 22.28 -3.64 11.26
CA SER A 188 21.41 -4.69 10.72
C SER A 188 21.27 -4.53 9.22
N GLY A 189 20.85 -3.37 8.72
CA GLY A 189 20.65 -3.20 7.29
C GLY A 189 21.92 -3.26 6.44
N GLU A 190 23.06 -2.86 6.96
CA GLU A 190 24.37 -3.05 6.33
C GLU A 190 24.77 -4.53 6.28
N THR A 191 24.36 -5.32 7.27
CA THR A 191 24.55 -6.78 7.23
C THR A 191 23.82 -7.37 6.02
N ILE A 192 22.60 -6.94 5.73
CA ILE A 192 21.84 -7.40 4.56
C ILE A 192 22.41 -6.82 3.26
N ARG A 193 22.71 -5.52 3.21
CA ARG A 193 23.24 -4.86 2.00
C ARG A 193 24.55 -5.50 1.52
N ASN A 194 25.39 -5.95 2.44
CA ASN A 194 26.64 -6.63 2.13
C ASN A 194 26.46 -8.11 1.70
N LEU A 195 25.24 -8.65 1.77
CA LEU A 195 24.90 -9.95 1.19
C LEU A 195 24.38 -9.84 -0.25
N CYS A 196 24.02 -8.64 -0.71
CA CYS A 196 23.55 -8.42 -2.08
C CYS A 196 24.63 -8.82 -3.12
N ALA A 197 24.21 -9.52 -4.16
CA ALA A 197 25.07 -9.92 -5.27
C ALA A 197 25.60 -8.72 -6.08
N ASN A 198 24.86 -7.62 -6.10
CA ASN A 198 25.19 -6.40 -6.83
C ASN A 198 25.17 -5.17 -5.92
N THR A 199 25.87 -4.11 -6.35
CA THR A 199 25.82 -2.81 -5.66
C THR A 199 24.43 -2.20 -5.73
N GLN A 200 23.96 -1.68 -4.60
CA GLN A 200 22.64 -1.07 -4.44
C GLN A 200 22.74 0.36 -3.91
N HIS A 201 21.65 1.11 -4.01
CA HIS A 201 21.56 2.44 -3.43
C HIS A 201 21.43 2.35 -1.90
N TYR A 202 22.06 3.29 -1.20
CA TYR A 202 21.87 3.46 0.23
C TYR A 202 21.95 4.93 0.62
N GLY A 203 21.21 5.31 1.66
CA GLY A 203 21.13 6.69 2.10
C GLY A 203 20.22 6.85 3.30
N PHE A 204 20.02 8.10 3.71
CA PHE A 204 19.23 8.41 4.89
C PHE A 204 17.79 8.82 4.56
N ASN A 205 16.90 8.68 5.54
CA ASN A 205 15.49 9.06 5.45
C ASN A 205 15.24 10.58 5.42
N THR A 206 16.28 11.37 5.21
CA THR A 206 16.31 12.82 5.01
C THR A 206 16.80 13.21 3.62
N ALA A 207 17.18 12.23 2.78
CA ALA A 207 17.55 12.46 1.40
C ALA A 207 16.37 13.11 0.64
N GLN A 208 16.50 14.41 0.34
CA GLN A 208 15.40 15.27 -0.12
C GLN A 208 14.73 14.81 -1.41
N HIS A 209 15.41 13.98 -2.21
CA HIS A 209 14.85 13.47 -3.46
C HIS A 209 14.13 12.15 -3.30
N TRP A 210 14.43 11.36 -2.27
CA TRP A 210 13.85 10.02 -2.10
C TRP A 210 12.52 10.02 -1.35
N LEU A 211 12.31 11.02 -0.51
CA LEU A 211 11.20 11.02 0.44
C LEU A 211 10.47 12.36 0.44
N LEU A 212 9.14 12.28 0.51
CA LEU A 212 8.31 13.44 0.80
C LEU A 212 8.46 13.85 2.28
N PRO A 213 8.11 15.12 2.64
CA PRO A 213 8.13 15.56 4.03
C PRO A 213 7.29 14.68 4.97
N SER A 214 6.25 14.01 4.45
CA SER A 214 5.39 13.08 5.19
C SER A 214 6.07 11.77 5.60
N GLY A 215 7.22 11.41 5.03
CA GLY A 215 7.82 10.09 5.18
C GLY A 215 7.49 9.10 4.07
N ALA A 216 6.55 9.44 3.19
CA ALA A 216 6.27 8.65 1.99
C ALA A 216 7.48 8.58 1.05
N ILE A 217 7.61 7.47 0.32
CA ILE A 217 8.49 7.40 -0.84
C ILE A 217 8.04 8.45 -1.87
N ASN A 218 8.99 9.23 -2.37
CA ASN A 218 8.74 10.11 -3.50
C ASN A 218 8.71 9.26 -4.79
N THR A 219 7.52 8.94 -5.28
CA THR A 219 7.38 8.05 -6.45
C THR A 219 7.84 8.66 -7.76
N THR A 220 8.07 9.99 -7.80
CA THR A 220 8.69 10.65 -8.96
C THR A 220 10.17 10.29 -9.13
N THR A 221 10.83 9.80 -8.07
CA THR A 221 12.25 9.45 -8.06
C THR A 221 12.48 7.96 -7.79
N ILE A 222 11.69 7.34 -6.90
CA ILE A 222 11.77 5.91 -6.58
C ILE A 222 10.44 5.25 -6.96
N HIS A 223 10.44 4.51 -8.07
CA HIS A 223 9.32 3.72 -8.55
C HIS A 223 9.84 2.43 -9.18
N ASN A 224 8.99 1.39 -9.27
CA ASN A 224 9.37 0.07 -9.77
C ASN A 224 10.68 -0.44 -9.12
N SER A 225 10.78 -0.24 -7.81
CA SER A 225 12.00 -0.45 -7.03
C SER A 225 11.72 -1.25 -5.76
N THR A 226 12.77 -1.83 -5.19
CA THR A 226 12.69 -2.46 -3.87
C THR A 226 13.27 -1.54 -2.81
N ILE A 227 12.57 -1.35 -1.70
CA ILE A 227 13.00 -0.49 -0.59
C ILE A 227 13.23 -1.36 0.64
N ALA A 228 14.47 -1.35 1.14
CA ALA A 228 14.86 -2.04 2.36
C ALA A 228 14.94 -1.04 3.52
N LEU A 229 14.16 -1.28 4.58
CA LEU A 229 14.04 -0.40 5.75
C LEU A 229 14.43 -1.13 7.03
N PHE A 230 15.14 -0.41 7.90
CA PHE A 230 15.60 -0.92 9.19
C PHE A 230 15.28 0.09 10.30
N GLY A 231 14.88 -0.44 11.46
CA GLY A 231 14.39 0.35 12.59
C GLY A 231 12.89 0.64 12.51
N GLY A 232 12.21 0.59 13.65
CA GLY A 232 10.75 0.70 13.74
C GLY A 232 10.22 2.12 13.55
N LYS A 233 8.89 2.29 13.67
CA LYS A 233 8.19 3.57 13.44
C LYS A 233 8.65 4.76 14.30
N PHE A 234 9.41 4.52 15.37
CA PHE A 234 9.95 5.57 16.23
C PHE A 234 11.34 6.05 15.79
N ALA A 235 12.07 5.24 15.03
CA ALA A 235 13.39 5.58 14.51
C ALA A 235 13.31 5.94 13.01
N ASN A 236 12.60 5.14 12.22
CA ASN A 236 12.56 5.30 10.77
C ASN A 236 11.24 5.94 10.31
N LYS A 237 11.30 7.18 9.81
CA LYS A 237 10.11 7.92 9.36
C LYS A 237 9.37 7.24 8.20
N VAL A 238 10.06 6.45 7.39
CA VAL A 238 9.44 5.72 6.27
C VAL A 238 8.58 4.60 6.83
N VAL A 239 9.13 3.82 7.77
CA VAL A 239 8.37 2.78 8.50
C VAL A 239 7.18 3.42 9.22
N ASN A 240 7.36 4.58 9.86
CA ASN A 240 6.25 5.31 10.49
C ASN A 240 5.11 5.61 9.53
N TYR A 241 5.42 6.17 8.35
CA TYR A 241 4.42 6.49 7.33
C TYR A 241 3.68 5.24 6.85
N TYR A 242 4.42 4.18 6.52
CA TYR A 242 3.82 2.94 6.00
C TYR A 242 3.04 2.16 7.04
N GLU A 243 3.41 2.24 8.32
CA GLU A 243 2.71 1.58 9.41
C GLU A 243 1.46 2.36 9.87
N THR A 244 1.51 3.70 9.92
CA THR A 244 0.47 4.52 10.59
C THR A 244 -0.42 5.33 9.65
N VAL A 245 0.08 5.73 8.48
CA VAL A 245 -0.68 6.57 7.53
C VAL A 245 -1.24 5.73 6.40
N LYS A 246 -0.41 4.84 5.86
CA LYS A 246 -0.77 3.93 4.76
C LYS A 246 -1.28 2.58 5.24
N GLU A 247 -0.94 2.20 6.47
CA GLU A 247 -1.31 0.92 7.09
C GLU A 247 -0.95 -0.29 6.20
N LEU A 248 0.17 -0.18 5.50
CA LEU A 248 0.65 -1.14 4.51
C LEU A 248 1.61 -2.20 5.06
N THR A 249 2.04 -2.10 6.31
CA THR A 249 2.83 -3.16 6.95
C THR A 249 1.94 -4.36 7.31
N PRO A 250 2.43 -5.62 7.14
CA PRO A 250 1.66 -6.81 7.54
C PRO A 250 1.51 -6.97 9.07
N VAL A 251 2.53 -6.52 9.81
CA VAL A 251 2.53 -6.40 11.27
C VAL A 251 2.95 -5.00 11.69
N LYS A 252 2.55 -4.59 12.89
CA LYS A 252 2.88 -3.29 13.49
C LYS A 252 3.18 -3.45 14.97
N ILE A 253 3.97 -2.52 15.52
CA ILE A 253 4.18 -2.44 16.96
C ILE A 253 2.97 -1.78 17.62
N LYS A 254 2.36 -2.46 18.60
CA LYS A 254 1.34 -1.91 19.50
C LYS A 254 1.93 -1.80 20.91
N ILE A 255 1.52 -0.78 21.64
CA ILE A 255 2.03 -0.48 22.98
C ILE A 255 0.84 -0.21 23.88
N ASP A 256 0.80 -0.85 25.03
CA ASP A 256 -0.08 -0.47 26.14
C ASP A 256 0.74 -0.04 27.36
N ASN A 257 0.12 0.04 28.54
CA ASN A 257 0.81 0.51 29.75
C ASN A 257 1.90 -0.44 30.26
N ASN A 258 1.86 -1.72 29.89
CA ASN A 258 2.70 -2.77 30.45
C ASN A 258 3.51 -3.51 29.39
N ASN A 259 3.03 -3.57 28.15
CA ASN A 259 3.52 -4.49 27.13
C ASN A 259 3.69 -3.83 25.77
N LEU A 260 4.59 -4.42 24.99
CA LEU A 260 4.80 -4.19 23.57
C LEU A 260 4.35 -5.44 22.82
N PHE A 261 3.71 -5.24 21.67
CA PHE A 261 3.16 -6.35 20.89
C PHE A 261 3.49 -6.19 19.41
N PHE A 262 3.76 -7.30 18.74
CA PHE A 262 3.58 -7.38 17.30
C PHE A 262 2.15 -7.82 17.00
N GLU A 263 1.36 -6.90 16.47
CA GLU A 263 -0.03 -7.12 16.05
C GLU A 263 -0.08 -7.21 14.53
N ASN A 264 -0.68 -8.26 13.98
CA ASN A 264 -0.91 -8.34 12.55
C ASN A 264 -2.14 -7.51 12.16
N ARG A 265 -2.42 -7.42 10.85
CA ARG A 265 -3.65 -6.76 10.37
C ARG A 265 -4.94 -7.42 10.86
N ALA A 266 -4.85 -8.64 11.37
CA ALA A 266 -5.97 -9.34 11.98
C ALA A 266 -6.31 -8.93 13.39
N ASP A 267 -5.62 -7.92 13.91
CA ASP A 267 -5.66 -7.59 15.32
C ASP A 267 -5.24 -8.79 16.20
N ALA A 268 -4.58 -9.80 15.60
CA ALA A 268 -4.04 -10.95 16.29
C ALA A 268 -2.64 -10.60 16.80
N ILE A 269 -2.41 -10.90 18.08
CA ILE A 269 -1.12 -10.73 18.73
C ILE A 269 -0.24 -11.92 18.34
N ILE A 270 0.85 -11.62 17.66
CA ILE A 270 1.84 -12.61 17.22
C ILE A 270 2.97 -12.74 18.25
N GLY A 271 3.27 -11.67 18.96
CA GLY A 271 4.30 -11.66 19.99
C GLY A 271 4.04 -10.56 21.01
N GLU A 272 4.44 -10.81 22.26
CA GLU A 272 4.24 -9.92 23.40
C GLU A 272 5.53 -9.86 24.22
N LEU A 273 5.97 -8.65 24.57
CA LEU A 273 7.13 -8.39 25.40
C LEU A 273 6.80 -7.35 26.47
N PRO A 274 6.99 -7.64 27.77
CA PRO A 274 6.77 -6.65 28.81
C PRO A 274 7.74 -5.47 28.67
N LEU A 275 7.23 -4.23 28.83
CA LEU A 275 8.01 -3.00 28.84
C LEU A 275 9.15 -3.06 29.87
N SER A 276 8.90 -3.71 31.01
CA SER A 276 9.89 -3.87 32.09
C SER A 276 11.14 -4.64 31.66
N ILE A 277 11.06 -5.48 30.61
CA ILE A 277 12.23 -6.17 30.07
C ILE A 277 13.16 -5.16 29.42
N ILE A 278 12.67 -4.37 28.46
CA ILE A 278 13.51 -3.45 27.69
C ILE A 278 13.92 -2.18 28.46
N ASP A 279 13.20 -1.83 29.54
CA ASP A 279 13.59 -0.74 30.44
C ASP A 279 14.87 -1.05 31.24
N ASN A 280 15.26 -2.33 31.34
CA ASN A 280 16.52 -2.72 31.95
C ASN A 280 17.67 -2.53 30.95
N PRO A 281 18.67 -1.67 31.19
CA PRO A 281 19.76 -1.43 30.24
C PRO A 281 20.64 -2.68 29.94
N LYS A 282 20.49 -3.76 30.71
CA LYS A 282 21.16 -5.06 30.51
C LYS A 282 20.20 -6.18 30.12
N TYR A 283 19.09 -5.86 29.47
CA TYR A 283 18.12 -6.85 29.03
C TYR A 283 18.74 -7.92 28.11
N CYS A 284 18.32 -9.17 28.29
CA CYS A 284 18.77 -10.35 27.56
C CYS A 284 17.63 -10.95 26.71
N GLU A 285 16.63 -10.13 26.38
CA GLU A 285 15.40 -10.55 25.73
C GLU A 285 14.85 -9.41 24.86
N ASP A 286 14.55 -9.70 23.59
CA ASP A 286 13.93 -8.74 22.67
C ASP A 286 13.17 -9.50 21.59
N MET A 287 12.33 -8.79 20.86
CA MET A 287 11.59 -9.36 19.73
C MET A 287 11.85 -8.54 18.48
N PHE A 288 11.72 -9.17 17.32
CA PHE A 288 11.81 -8.48 16.03
C PHE A 288 10.90 -9.08 14.98
N THR A 289 10.64 -8.29 13.94
CA THR A 289 9.92 -8.75 12.76
C THR A 289 10.77 -8.65 11.51
N VAL A 290 10.51 -9.56 10.57
CA VAL A 290 10.91 -9.49 9.17
C VAL A 290 9.63 -9.50 8.35
N MET A 291 9.42 -8.51 7.49
CA MET A 291 8.18 -8.42 6.71
C MET A 291 8.42 -7.87 5.31
N ALA A 292 7.57 -8.28 4.38
CA ALA A 292 7.58 -7.80 3.02
C ALA A 292 6.17 -7.36 2.57
N PHE A 293 6.12 -6.23 1.88
CA PHE A 293 4.88 -5.67 1.36
C PHE A 293 5.09 -4.85 0.09
N TYR A 294 4.02 -4.27 -0.46
CA TYR A 294 4.01 -3.61 -1.75
C TYR A 294 3.10 -2.37 -1.76
N ASP A 295 3.57 -1.30 -2.40
CA ASP A 295 2.83 -0.06 -2.63
C ASP A 295 2.60 0.18 -4.13
N LYS A 296 1.36 -0.06 -4.57
CA LYS A 296 0.89 0.15 -5.95
C LYS A 296 1.15 1.55 -6.50
N VAL A 297 1.17 2.59 -5.65
CA VAL A 297 1.30 3.99 -6.14
C VAL A 297 2.66 4.24 -6.79
N GLY A 298 3.71 3.57 -6.28
CA GLY A 298 5.06 3.64 -6.84
C GLY A 298 5.49 2.38 -7.54
N ASP A 299 4.64 1.35 -7.62
CA ASP A 299 5.05 0.00 -8.02
C ASP A 299 6.25 -0.51 -7.21
N ASN A 300 6.24 -0.26 -5.90
CA ASN A 300 7.40 -0.46 -5.04
C ASN A 300 7.21 -1.64 -4.10
N ALA A 301 8.17 -2.56 -4.05
CA ALA A 301 8.26 -3.60 -3.02
C ALA A 301 9.01 -3.08 -1.79
N PHE A 302 8.62 -3.54 -0.61
CA PHE A 302 9.21 -3.18 0.66
C PHE A 302 9.66 -4.42 1.39
N PHE A 303 10.85 -4.34 1.97
CA PHE A 303 11.38 -5.30 2.92
C PHE A 303 11.76 -4.54 4.18
N VAL A 304 11.21 -4.95 5.32
CA VAL A 304 11.38 -4.22 6.57
C VAL A 304 11.80 -5.17 7.67
N MET A 305 12.82 -4.77 8.43
CA MET A 305 13.27 -5.48 9.62
C MET A 305 13.43 -4.50 10.78
N TYR A 306 12.76 -4.77 11.90
CA TYR A 306 12.98 -3.99 13.12
C TYR A 306 12.64 -4.78 14.38
N GLY A 307 13.35 -4.43 15.46
CA GLY A 307 13.07 -4.90 16.81
C GLY A 307 12.18 -3.98 17.62
N VAL A 308 11.69 -4.51 18.75
CA VAL A 308 11.02 -3.71 19.78
C VAL A 308 12.04 -2.77 20.42
N GLY A 309 13.19 -3.32 20.83
CA GLY A 309 14.40 -2.59 21.19
C GLY A 309 15.47 -2.62 20.09
N TRP A 310 16.62 -2.01 20.41
CA TRP A 310 17.76 -1.96 19.50
C TRP A 310 18.45 -3.32 19.34
N LYS A 311 18.41 -4.18 20.38
CA LYS A 311 18.96 -5.53 20.28
C LYS A 311 18.10 -6.41 19.39
N GLY A 312 16.79 -6.22 19.36
CA GLY A 312 15.89 -6.90 18.42
C GLY A 312 16.24 -6.56 16.97
N THR A 313 16.47 -5.28 16.63
CA THR A 313 16.91 -4.94 15.26
C THR A 313 18.28 -5.52 14.97
N TRP A 314 19.21 -5.52 15.92
CA TRP A 314 20.52 -6.15 15.73
C TRP A 314 20.43 -7.67 15.52
N ALA A 315 19.67 -8.35 16.36
CA ALA A 315 19.36 -9.78 16.28
C ALA A 315 18.76 -10.15 14.93
N SER A 316 17.87 -9.29 14.40
CA SER A 316 17.27 -9.50 13.08
C SER A 316 18.31 -9.61 11.97
N GLY A 317 19.34 -8.75 11.97
CA GLY A 317 20.40 -8.78 10.96
C GLY A 317 21.28 -10.03 11.06
N ILE A 318 21.60 -10.45 12.29
CA ILE A 318 22.35 -11.68 12.58
C ILE A 318 21.55 -12.89 12.09
N TYR A 319 20.30 -13.02 12.53
CA TYR A 319 19.44 -14.14 12.19
C TYR A 319 19.16 -14.21 10.68
N PHE A 320 18.97 -13.06 10.03
CA PHE A 320 18.78 -13.05 8.59
C PHE A 320 20.00 -13.60 7.84
N LYS A 321 21.19 -13.11 8.19
CA LYS A 321 22.44 -13.57 7.57
C LYS A 321 22.72 -15.05 7.86
N GLU A 322 22.46 -15.51 9.07
CA GLU A 322 22.90 -16.82 9.51
C GLU A 322 21.88 -17.92 9.21
N VAL A 323 20.59 -17.59 9.17
CA VAL A 323 19.48 -18.53 9.03
C VAL A 323 18.60 -18.21 7.84
N ILE A 324 17.93 -17.04 7.79
CA ILE A 324 16.89 -16.76 6.77
C ILE A 324 17.47 -16.81 5.37
N SER A 325 18.57 -16.11 5.10
CA SER A 325 19.21 -16.04 3.77
C SER A 325 19.68 -17.39 3.24
N LYS A 326 19.85 -18.40 4.11
CA LYS A 326 20.25 -19.77 3.73
C LYS A 326 19.08 -20.72 3.55
N ASN A 327 17.90 -20.36 4.04
CA ASN A 327 16.68 -21.18 4.04
C ASN A 327 15.47 -20.39 3.51
N LEU A 328 15.71 -19.51 2.54
CA LEU A 328 14.76 -18.53 2.03
C LEU A 328 13.43 -19.14 1.57
N ASN A 329 13.45 -20.37 1.05
CA ASN A 329 12.28 -21.13 0.62
C ASN A 329 11.33 -21.53 1.75
N GLU A 330 11.73 -21.41 3.02
CA GLU A 330 10.87 -21.63 4.19
C GLU A 330 10.12 -20.34 4.59
N TYR A 331 10.52 -19.19 4.04
CA TYR A 331 10.00 -17.87 4.41
C TYR A 331 8.96 -17.32 3.42
N THR A 332 7.97 -18.13 3.03
CA THR A 332 6.96 -17.79 2.02
C THR A 332 5.79 -16.92 2.53
N ASN A 333 5.76 -16.56 3.82
CA ASN A 333 4.72 -15.67 4.35
C ASN A 333 5.12 -14.20 4.21
N GLY A 334 4.11 -13.34 4.35
CA GLY A 334 4.25 -11.88 4.37
C GLY A 334 5.10 -11.29 5.47
N TYR A 335 5.18 -11.99 6.58
CA TYR A 335 5.91 -11.57 7.76
C TYR A 335 6.25 -12.77 8.64
N TYR A 336 7.25 -12.55 9.48
CA TYR A 336 7.67 -13.43 10.54
C TYR A 336 7.99 -12.57 11.76
N VAL A 337 7.66 -13.07 12.95
CA VAL A 337 8.03 -12.46 14.22
C VAL A 337 8.92 -13.46 14.95
N PHE A 338 9.99 -12.96 15.55
CA PHE A 338 10.97 -13.75 16.24
C PHE A 338 11.24 -13.17 17.61
N HIS A 339 11.69 -14.04 18.50
CA HIS A 339 12.01 -13.74 19.87
C HIS A 339 13.43 -14.21 20.14
N TRP A 340 14.25 -13.28 20.59
CA TRP A 340 15.60 -13.53 21.07
C TRP A 340 15.57 -13.66 22.60
N LEU A 341 16.06 -14.78 23.12
CA LEU A 341 16.22 -15.04 24.55
C LEU A 341 17.64 -15.53 24.84
N ASP A 342 18.46 -14.67 25.44
CA ASP A 342 19.79 -15.02 25.94
C ASP A 342 19.66 -15.63 27.35
N GLU A 343 19.34 -16.93 27.41
CA GLU A 343 19.20 -17.68 28.67
C GLU A 343 20.49 -18.38 29.13
N ASN A 344 21.44 -18.57 28.21
CA ASN A 344 22.62 -19.41 28.45
C ASN A 344 23.82 -18.60 28.94
N GLU A 345 24.29 -17.66 28.12
CA GLU A 345 25.52 -16.91 28.37
C GLU A 345 25.25 -15.66 29.22
N LEU A 346 24.03 -15.10 29.12
CA LEU A 346 23.57 -13.89 29.79
C LEU A 346 24.51 -12.71 29.54
N ASP A 347 25.12 -12.65 28.35
CA ASP A 347 26.07 -11.63 27.93
C ASP A 347 25.38 -10.44 27.24
N GLY A 348 24.10 -10.60 26.90
CA GLY A 348 23.25 -9.63 26.25
C GLY A 348 23.60 -9.41 24.77
N ILE A 349 24.27 -10.37 24.12
CA ILE A 349 24.70 -10.32 22.73
C ILE A 349 23.85 -11.31 21.92
N PRO A 350 23.04 -10.85 20.95
CA PRO A 350 22.20 -11.77 20.19
C PRO A 350 23.00 -12.76 19.35
N GLN A 351 22.66 -14.05 19.47
CA GLN A 351 23.21 -15.12 18.64
C GLN A 351 22.07 -15.88 17.94
N SER A 352 22.30 -16.37 16.70
CA SER A 352 21.22 -16.95 15.91
C SER A 352 20.56 -18.17 16.55
N HIS A 353 21.28 -18.91 17.38
CA HIS A 353 20.79 -20.12 18.04
C HIS A 353 19.90 -19.84 19.27
N GLU A 354 19.87 -18.60 19.73
CA GLU A 354 19.04 -18.09 20.83
C GLU A 354 17.70 -17.52 20.33
N ILE A 355 17.49 -17.55 19.01
CA ILE A 355 16.36 -16.91 18.34
C ILE A 355 15.40 -17.99 17.87
N HIS A 356 14.13 -17.84 18.25
CA HIS A 356 13.04 -18.71 17.82
C HIS A 356 11.91 -17.90 17.20
N GLN A 357 11.13 -18.54 16.35
CA GLN A 357 10.00 -17.92 15.68
C GLN A 357 8.76 -17.97 16.58
N GLU A 358 8.07 -16.84 16.66
CA GLU A 358 6.77 -16.73 17.32
C GLU A 358 5.63 -17.10 16.36
N ASN A 359 4.55 -17.63 16.92
CA ASN A 359 3.33 -17.93 16.17
C ASN A 359 2.15 -17.20 16.80
N ALA A 360 1.11 -16.92 16.01
CA ALA A 360 -0.12 -16.36 16.54
C ALA A 360 -0.67 -17.25 17.65
N ASN A 361 -0.97 -16.65 18.80
CA ASN A 361 -1.60 -17.32 19.94
C ASN A 361 -3.05 -17.72 19.66
#